data_AF-A0A3D8VP04-F1
#
_entry.id   AF-A0A3D8VP04-F1
#
_cell.length_a   1.000
_cell.length_b   1.000
_cell.length_c   1.000
_cell.angle_alpha   90.00
_cell.angle_beta   90.00
_cell.angle_gamma   90.00
#
_symmetry.space_group_name_H-M   'P 1'
#
loop_
_entity.id
_entity.type
_entity.pdbx_description
1 polymer ?
#
loop_
_entity_poly.entity_id
_entity_poly.type
_entity_poly.pdbx_seq_one_letter_code
_entity_poly.pdbx_strand_id
1 'polypeptide(L)'
;MRLSTLLLFVILLTSCGSPAVNDDLPPDIQGPVVDRLSSNQVLVRNEEGQMKVQEIIVTVEKESLEKGREYSIWIEGEILDSQPPKGKVGKIEQIHDD
;
A
#
# COMPACT_ATOMS: atom_id res chain seq x y z
N MET A 1 7.41 22.28 -55.54
CA MET A 1 8.50 22.00 -54.60
C MET A 1 8.24 22.89 -53.40
N ARG A 2 7.92 22.43 -52.18
CA ARG A 2 8.58 21.42 -51.35
C ARG A 2 7.49 20.73 -50.50
N LEU A 3 7.16 19.48 -50.80
CA LEU A 3 7.48 18.33 -49.97
C LEU A 3 7.87 18.66 -48.51
N SER A 4 7.06 18.12 -47.59
CA SER A 4 7.53 17.39 -46.42
C SER A 4 8.48 18.13 -45.48
N THR A 5 7.92 18.75 -44.44
CA THR A 5 8.37 18.59 -43.03
C THR A 5 7.58 19.53 -42.13
N LEU A 6 6.42 19.10 -41.64
CA LEU A 6 6.02 19.44 -40.26
C LEU A 6 4.93 18.48 -39.76
N LEU A 7 5.08 17.21 -40.12
CA LEU A 7 4.36 16.09 -39.55
C LEU A 7 5.35 15.38 -38.60
N LEU A 8 5.88 16.14 -37.64
CA LEU A 8 6.85 15.65 -36.66
C LEU A 8 6.85 16.64 -35.49
N PHE A 9 6.69 16.14 -34.26
CA PHE A 9 6.42 16.91 -33.03
C PHE A 9 5.02 17.51 -33.03
N VAL A 10 3.99 16.90 -32.44
CA VAL A 10 3.87 16.72 -30.99
C VAL A 10 3.04 15.44 -30.72
N ILE A 11 3.64 14.28 -30.98
CA ILE A 11 3.33 13.06 -30.20
C ILE A 11 4.30 13.08 -29.02
N LEU A 12 4.30 14.19 -28.29
CA LEU A 12 5.01 14.28 -27.02
C LEU A 12 4.10 13.59 -26.01
N LEU A 13 4.36 12.29 -25.87
CA LEU A 13 4.42 11.59 -24.60
C LEU A 13 3.12 11.78 -23.80
N THR A 14 2.12 10.92 -23.98
CA THR A 14 1.96 9.79 -23.04
C THR A 14 2.59 10.10 -21.69
N SER A 15 1.99 11.04 -20.96
CA SER A 15 2.08 11.05 -19.51
C SER A 15 1.33 9.80 -19.07
N CYS A 16 2.03 8.67 -19.19
CA CYS A 16 1.80 7.51 -18.35
C CYS A 16 2.17 8.02 -16.96
N GLY A 17 1.22 8.71 -16.33
CA GLY A 17 1.28 9.03 -14.93
C GLY A 17 1.23 7.69 -14.23
N SER A 18 2.40 7.11 -13.98
CA SER A 18 2.55 6.22 -12.84
C SER A 18 1.92 6.98 -11.67
N PRO A 19 0.93 6.41 -10.95
CA PRO A 19 0.42 7.07 -9.76
C PRO A 19 1.65 7.40 -8.91
N ALA A 20 1.80 8.67 -8.56
CA ALA A 20 2.85 9.08 -7.64
C ALA A 20 2.66 8.21 -6.39
N VAL A 21 3.55 7.22 -6.23
CA VAL A 21 3.66 6.49 -4.98
C VAL A 21 4.21 7.55 -4.05
N ASN A 22 3.30 8.15 -3.29
CA ASN A 22 3.60 9.29 -2.45
C ASN A 22 4.36 8.75 -1.24
N ASP A 23 5.69 8.59 -1.39
CA ASP A 23 6.58 8.10 -0.35
C ASP A 23 6.60 9.00 0.91
N ASP A 24 5.98 10.19 0.82
CA ASP A 24 5.82 11.14 1.92
C ASP A 24 4.56 10.92 2.76
N LEU A 25 3.66 9.99 2.39
CA LEU A 25 2.50 9.70 3.21
C LEU A 25 2.90 8.80 4.39
N PRO A 26 2.66 9.21 5.64
CA PRO A 26 2.81 8.33 6.79
C PRO A 26 1.92 7.08 6.68
N PRO A 27 2.31 5.95 7.28
CA PRO A 27 1.58 4.69 7.16
C PRO A 27 0.22 4.74 7.87
N ASP A 28 -0.79 4.13 7.26
CA ASP A 28 -2.12 4.00 7.85
C ASP A 28 -2.09 3.17 9.13
N ILE A 29 -1.27 2.13 9.12
CA ILE A 29 -1.07 1.17 10.22
C ILE A 29 0.42 0.97 10.43
N GLN A 30 0.85 1.00 11.69
CA GLN A 30 2.23 0.69 12.06
C GLN A 30 2.21 -0.16 13.32
N GLY A 31 2.83 -1.34 13.26
CA GLY A 31 2.89 -2.26 14.39
C GLY A 31 3.05 -3.72 13.99
N PRO A 32 2.96 -4.65 14.96
CA PRO A 32 3.26 -6.06 14.75
C PRO A 32 2.10 -6.84 14.13
N VAL A 33 2.46 -7.85 13.34
CA VAL A 33 1.53 -8.89 12.90
C VAL A 33 1.19 -9.80 14.09
N VAL A 34 -0.08 -9.79 14.48
CA VAL A 34 -0.58 -10.55 15.64
C VAL A 34 -0.88 -11.99 15.23
N ASP A 35 -1.52 -12.19 14.08
CA ASP A 35 -1.89 -13.52 13.64
C ASP A 35 -2.07 -13.66 12.13
N ARG A 36 -1.99 -14.89 11.63
CA ARG A 36 -2.27 -15.23 10.23
C ARG A 36 -3.61 -15.95 10.13
N LEU A 37 -4.59 -15.30 9.52
CA LEU A 37 -5.95 -15.81 9.40
C LEU A 37 -6.13 -16.70 8.17
N SER A 38 -5.42 -16.39 7.08
CA SER A 38 -5.41 -17.20 5.85
C SER A 38 -4.07 -17.07 5.11
N SER A 39 -3.99 -17.65 3.90
CA SER A 39 -2.82 -17.48 3.03
C SER A 39 -2.52 -16.02 2.69
N ASN A 40 -3.55 -15.17 2.62
CA ASN A 40 -3.44 -13.77 2.20
C ASN A 40 -4.02 -12.77 3.21
N GLN A 41 -4.60 -13.21 4.33
CA GLN A 41 -5.14 -12.34 5.37
C GLN A 41 -4.38 -12.48 6.66
N VAL A 42 -3.99 -11.34 7.23
CA VAL A 42 -3.33 -11.27 8.52
C VAL A 42 -3.98 -10.23 9.41
N LEU A 43 -3.95 -10.47 10.71
CA LEU A 43 -4.37 -9.53 11.73
C LEU A 43 -3.15 -8.73 12.19
N VAL A 44 -3.23 -7.41 12.10
CA VAL A 44 -2.17 -6.48 12.49
C VAL A 44 -2.67 -5.60 13.61
N ARG A 45 -1.85 -5.42 14.63
CA ARG A 45 -2.09 -4.43 15.69
C ARG A 45 -1.56 -3.09 15.23
N ASN A 46 -2.37 -2.06 15.38
CA ASN A 46 -1.96 -0.71 15.11
C ASN A 46 -1.51 -0.04 16.41
N GLU A 47 -0.23 0.31 16.47
CA GLU A 47 0.38 0.94 17.63
C GLU A 47 0.67 2.42 17.36
N GLU A 48 1.17 2.73 16.15
CA GLU A 48 1.63 4.09 15.79
C GLU A 48 1.01 4.64 14.50
N GLY A 49 0.25 3.83 13.75
CA GLY A 49 -0.34 4.24 12.47
C GLY A 49 -1.43 5.30 12.59
N GLN A 50 -1.67 6.01 11.49
CA GLN A 50 -2.59 7.15 11.47
C GLN A 50 -4.05 6.78 11.76
N MET A 51 -4.46 5.57 11.39
CA MET A 51 -5.84 5.13 11.57
C MET A 51 -6.21 4.97 13.05
N LYS A 52 -7.44 5.33 13.41
CA LYS A 52 -7.98 5.17 14.77
C LYS A 52 -8.63 3.80 14.96
N VAL A 53 -7.86 2.75 14.69
CA VAL A 53 -8.23 1.35 14.92
C VAL A 53 -7.17 0.69 15.80
N GLN A 54 -7.55 -0.26 16.66
CA GLN A 54 -6.60 -1.00 17.49
C GLN A 54 -6.01 -2.19 16.73
N GLU A 55 -6.85 -2.89 15.97
CA GLU A 55 -6.47 -4.03 15.16
C GLU A 55 -7.23 -3.96 13.83
N ILE A 56 -6.61 -4.50 12.79
CA ILE A 56 -7.18 -4.54 11.45
C ILE A 56 -6.73 -5.81 10.74
N ILE A 57 -7.62 -6.37 9.94
CA ILE A 57 -7.31 -7.49 9.06
C ILE A 57 -6.91 -6.92 7.71
N VAL A 58 -5.68 -7.19 7.27
CA VAL A 58 -5.19 -6.73 5.98
C VAL A 58 -5.06 -7.89 5.00
N THR A 59 -5.43 -7.66 3.74
CA THR A 59 -5.24 -8.61 2.65
C THR A 59 -4.00 -8.28 1.85
N VAL A 60 -3.05 -9.21 1.76
CA VAL A 60 -1.76 -9.06 1.07
C VAL A 60 -1.71 -9.98 -0.16
N GLU A 61 -1.43 -9.42 -1.33
CA GLU A 61 -1.44 -10.19 -2.60
C GLU A 61 -0.07 -10.74 -3.01
N LYS A 62 1.03 -10.03 -2.72
CA LYS A 62 2.37 -10.35 -3.25
C LYS A 62 3.41 -10.64 -2.18
N GLU A 63 3.23 -10.07 -0.99
CA GLU A 63 4.21 -10.11 0.09
C GLU A 63 3.69 -10.98 1.25
N SER A 64 4.62 -11.56 2.01
CA SER A 64 4.27 -12.35 3.19
C SER A 64 4.64 -11.54 4.44
N LEU A 65 3.63 -11.26 5.25
CA LEU A 65 3.79 -10.67 6.58
C LEU A 65 4.09 -11.79 7.58
N GLU A 66 5.18 -11.66 8.34
CA GLU A 66 5.58 -12.64 9.35
C GLU A 66 5.01 -12.29 10.71
N LYS A 67 4.44 -13.29 11.41
CA LYS A 67 3.90 -13.12 12.76
C LYS A 67 5.00 -12.64 13.72
N GLY A 68 4.69 -11.61 14.51
CA GLY A 68 5.60 -11.01 15.49
C GLY A 68 6.60 -10.02 14.89
N ARG A 69 6.61 -9.80 13.58
CA ARG A 69 7.39 -8.72 12.95
C ARG A 69 6.55 -7.46 12.83
N GLU A 70 7.23 -6.32 12.90
CA GLU A 70 6.64 -5.00 12.76
C GLU A 70 6.72 -4.48 11.34
N TYR A 71 5.65 -3.81 10.91
CA TYR A 71 5.52 -3.28 9.56
C TYR A 71 4.83 -1.93 9.56
N SER A 72 5.23 -1.09 8.60
CA SER A 72 4.49 0.06 8.13
C SER A 72 3.61 -0.38 6.95
N ILE A 73 2.30 -0.13 7.03
CA ILE A 73 1.32 -0.60 6.06
C ILE A 73 0.48 0.57 5.56
N TRP A 74 0.39 0.71 4.25
CA TRP A 74 -0.52 1.62 3.56
C TRP A 74 -1.66 0.83 2.95
N ILE A 75 -2.89 1.22 3.26
CA ILE A 75 -4.11 0.58 2.80
C ILE A 75 -4.55 1.23 1.49
N GLU A 76 -4.84 0.40 0.50
CA GLU A 76 -5.43 0.86 -0.76
C GLU A 76 -6.95 0.63 -0.76
N GLY A 77 -7.68 1.60 -1.32
CA GLY A 77 -9.11 1.50 -1.53
C GLY A 77 -9.94 1.65 -0.25
N GLU A 78 -11.08 0.95 -0.22
CA GLU A 78 -12.06 1.08 0.85
C GLU A 78 -11.75 0.16 2.03
N ILE A 79 -12.05 0.65 3.23
CA ILE A 79 -11.99 -0.12 4.47
C ILE A 79 -13.38 -0.63 4.78
N LEU A 80 -13.52 -1.94 4.90
CA LEU A 80 -14.77 -2.57 5.25
C LEU A 80 -15.00 -2.42 6.76
N ASP A 81 -16.17 -1.88 7.10
CA ASP A 81 -16.64 -1.71 8.47
C ASP A 81 -17.08 -3.07 9.04
N SER A 82 -16.09 -3.85 9.49
CA SER A 82 -16.26 -5.12 10.22
C SER A 82 -15.54 -5.07 11.56
N GLN A 83 -15.69 -6.12 12.38
CA GLN A 83 -15.00 -6.22 13.67
C GLN A 83 -14.07 -7.46 13.70
N PRO A 84 -12.74 -7.31 13.58
CA PRO A 84 -11.98 -6.08 13.27
C PRO A 84 -12.26 -5.54 11.84
N PRO A 85 -11.95 -4.26 11.55
CA PRO A 85 -12.05 -3.69 10.20
C PRO A 85 -11.16 -4.45 9.22
N LYS A 86 -11.44 -4.33 7.92
CA LYS A 86 -10.70 -5.03 6.86
C LYS A 86 -10.26 -4.08 5.77
N GLY A 87 -9.01 -4.20 5.34
CA GLY A 87 -8.45 -3.40 4.25
C GLY A 87 -7.58 -4.22 3.30
N LYS A 88 -7.35 -3.70 2.09
CA LYS A 88 -6.38 -4.24 1.15
C LYS A 88 -5.06 -3.48 1.28
N VAL A 89 -3.95 -4.19 1.26
CA VAL A 89 -2.63 -3.56 1.29
C VAL A 89 -2.28 -2.99 -0.08
N GLY A 90 -1.86 -1.73 -0.11
CA GLY A 90 -1.19 -1.11 -1.26
C GLY A 90 0.34 -1.16 -1.18
N LYS A 91 0.91 -0.87 -0.01
CA LYS A 91 2.37 -0.87 0.25
C LYS A 91 2.68 -1.43 1.64
N ILE A 92 3.80 -2.12 1.78
CA ILE A 92 4.34 -2.62 3.06
C ILE A 92 5.83 -2.27 3.13
N GLU A 93 6.29 -1.91 4.32
CA GLU A 93 7.71 -1.83 4.65
C GLU A 93 7.95 -2.52 6.00
N GLN A 94 8.94 -3.42 6.07
CA GLN A 94 9.32 -4.07 7.34
C GLN A 94 10.20 -3.14 8.16
N ILE A 95 9.83 -2.95 9.43
CA ILE A 95 10.64 -2.21 10.38
C ILE A 95 11.73 -3.17 10.89
N HIS A 96 12.98 -2.79 10.69
CA HIS A 96 14.13 -3.52 11.21
C HIS A 96 14.57 -2.84 12.50
N ASP A 97 14.57 -3.59 13.60
CA ASP A 97 15.29 -3.17 14.81
C ASP A 97 16.79 -3.44 14.58
N ASP A 98 17.57 -2.37 14.46
CA ASP A 98 19.04 -2.40 14.45
C ASP A 98 19.64 -2.76 15.82
#